data_AF-A0A7C9AED1-F1
#
_entry.id   AF-A0A7C9AED1-F1
#
_cell.length_a   1.000
_cell.length_b   1.000
_cell.length_c   1.000
_cell.angle_alpha   90.00
_cell.angle_beta   90.00
_cell.angle_gamma   90.00
#
_symmetry.space_group_name_H-M   'P 1'
#
loop_
_entity.id
_entity.type
_entity.pdbx_description
1 polymer ?
#
loop_
_entity_poly.entity_id
_entity_poly.type
_entity_poly.pdbx_seq_one_letter_code
_entity_poly.pdbx_strand_id
1 'polypeptide(L)'
;DHEDEFLPGTSSPVYFEGAFYFLDSRGYLGLFELIDGEGEWYVFGKPQIPSGHLHSSHLIECDGQLLSVFIGEMGEWVRVFKLEQPKMKWAPVKSLGNHTLFI
;
A
#
# COMPACT_ATOMS: atom_id res chain seq x y z
N ASP A 1 0.73 -14.07 21.36
CA ASP A 1 -0.23 -12.95 21.34
C ASP A 1 0.49 -11.62 21.44
N HIS A 2 1.23 -11.26 20.39
CA HIS A 2 1.55 -9.87 20.11
C HIS A 2 0.63 -9.51 18.96
N GLU A 3 -0.38 -8.67 19.22
CA GLU A 3 -1.02 -7.94 18.14
C GLU A 3 0.09 -7.15 17.44
N ASP A 4 0.38 -7.55 16.20
CA ASP A 4 1.37 -6.90 15.36
C ASP A 4 0.89 -5.46 15.10
N GLU A 5 1.31 -4.53 15.95
CA GLU A 5 0.93 -3.11 15.90
C GLU A 5 1.11 -2.54 14.49
N PHE A 6 0.12 -1.79 14.00
CA PHE A 6 0.20 -1.11 12.71
C PHE A 6 1.12 0.11 12.87
N LEU A 7 2.34 0.01 12.38
CA LEU A 7 3.36 1.05 12.56
C LEU A 7 3.37 2.03 11.38
N PRO A 8 3.42 3.35 11.61
CA PRO A 8 3.48 4.33 10.53
C PRO A 8 4.61 4.01 9.52
N GLY A 9 4.25 3.90 8.24
CA GLY A 9 5.19 3.71 7.15
C GLY A 9 5.76 5.02 6.61
N THR A 10 6.42 4.93 5.46
CA THR A 10 7.00 6.10 4.76
C THR A 10 5.99 6.82 3.86
N SER A 11 4.85 6.19 3.55
CA SER A 11 3.85 6.74 2.65
C SER A 11 2.93 7.75 3.33
N SER A 12 2.59 8.83 2.64
CA SER A 12 1.40 9.63 3.01
C SER A 12 0.12 8.82 2.75
N PRO A 13 -0.97 9.08 3.49
CA PRO A 13 -2.25 8.44 3.23
C PRO A 13 -2.79 8.83 1.84
N VAL A 14 -3.48 7.91 1.17
CA VAL A 14 -4.18 8.18 -0.09
C VAL A 14 -5.68 8.10 0.15
N TYR A 15 -6.40 9.16 -0.23
CA TYR A 15 -7.86 9.12 -0.29
C TYR A 15 -8.30 8.51 -1.62
N PHE A 16 -9.03 7.40 -1.57
CA PHE A 16 -9.44 6.63 -2.74
C PHE A 16 -10.81 5.99 -2.49
N GLU A 17 -11.73 6.10 -3.45
CA GLU A 17 -13.07 5.48 -3.37
C GLU A 17 -13.82 5.66 -2.02
N GLY A 18 -13.69 6.82 -1.38
CA GLY A 18 -14.42 7.13 -0.15
C GLY A 18 -13.67 6.83 1.16
N ALA A 19 -12.51 6.17 1.10
CA ALA A 19 -11.73 5.78 2.26
C ALA A 19 -10.28 6.31 2.20
N PHE A 20 -9.62 6.39 3.35
CA PHE A 20 -8.19 6.67 3.47
C PHE A 20 -7.41 5.36 3.57
N TYR A 21 -6.38 5.23 2.75
CA TYR A 21 -5.52 4.06 2.71
C TYR A 21 -4.10 4.42 3.13
N PHE A 22 -3.45 3.49 3.84
CA PHE A 22 -2.15 3.67 4.47
C PHE A 22 -1.28 2.44 4.22
N LEU A 23 0.03 2.62 4.04
CA LEU A 23 0.98 1.51 4.19
C LEU A 23 1.72 1.65 5.50
N ASP A 24 1.75 0.55 6.26
CA ASP A 24 2.60 0.44 7.45
C ASP A 24 4.08 0.28 7.03
N SER A 25 4.99 0.39 8.00
CA SER A 25 6.44 0.26 7.77
C SER A 25 6.88 -1.12 7.26
N ARG A 26 6.00 -2.12 7.31
CA ARG A 26 6.22 -3.50 6.84
C ARG A 26 5.49 -3.79 5.53
N GLY A 27 4.63 -2.89 5.06
CA GLY A 27 3.82 -2.98 3.85
C GLY A 27 2.37 -3.43 4.02
N TYR A 28 1.86 -3.61 5.23
CA TYR A 28 0.45 -3.89 5.47
C TYR A 28 -0.41 -2.70 5.08
N LEU A 29 -1.61 -2.98 4.57
CA LEU A 29 -2.55 -1.96 4.11
C LEU A 29 -3.51 -1.62 5.24
N GLY A 30 -3.46 -0.38 5.73
CA GLY A 30 -4.48 0.19 6.60
C GLY A 30 -5.58 0.83 5.75
N LEU A 31 -6.83 0.69 6.17
CA LEU A 31 -7.99 1.37 5.61
C LEU A 31 -8.74 2.04 6.76
N PHE A 32 -8.99 3.33 6.61
CA PHE A 32 -9.88 4.10 7.47
C PHE A 32 -11.05 4.64 6.66
N GLU A 33 -12.28 4.38 7.12
CA GLU A 33 -13.48 4.94 6.50
C GLU A 33 -14.48 5.40 7.56
N LEU A 34 -15.39 6.29 7.16
CA LEU A 34 -16.47 6.77 8.01
C LEU A 34 -17.77 6.06 7.63
N ILE A 35 -18.28 5.22 8.53
CA ILE A 35 -19.55 4.52 8.35
C ILE A 35 -20.55 5.10 9.35
N ASP A 36 -21.65 5.68 8.86
CA ASP A 36 -22.69 6.32 9.67
C ASP A 36 -22.16 7.39 10.66
N GLY A 37 -21.06 8.05 10.31
CA GLY A 37 -20.41 9.08 11.14
C GLY A 37 -19.42 8.52 12.18
N GLU A 38 -19.27 7.20 12.25
CA GLU A 38 -18.30 6.51 13.09
C GLU A 38 -17.07 6.10 12.27
N GLY A 39 -15.89 6.18 12.88
CA GLY A 39 -14.62 5.87 12.23
C GLY A 39 -14.28 4.39 12.38
N GLU A 40 -14.17 3.70 11.25
CA GLU A 40 -13.83 2.29 11.16
C GLU A 40 -12.39 2.11 10.69
N TRP A 41 -11.68 1.13 11.26
CA TRP A 41 -10.29 0.84 10.93
C TRP A 41 -10.10 -0.65 10.59
N TYR A 42 -9.47 -0.90 9.44
CA TYR A 42 -9.18 -2.24 8.96
C TYR A 42 -7.71 -2.38 8.57
N VAL A 43 -7.15 -3.56 8.79
CA VAL A 43 -5.81 -3.92 8.34
C VAL A 43 -5.89 -5.13 7.42
N PHE A 44 -5.38 -4.97 6.21
CA PHE A 44 -5.29 -6.02 5.20
C PHE A 44 -3.85 -6.46 4.98
N GLY A 45 -3.71 -7.63 4.35
CA GLY A 45 -2.41 -8.21 4.05
C GLY A 45 -1.56 -7.38 3.09
N LYS A 46 -0.27 -7.71 3.08
CA LYS A 46 0.74 -7.12 2.19
C LYS A 46 1.10 -8.04 1.03
N PRO A 47 1.64 -7.54 -0.08
CA PRO A 47 2.14 -8.41 -1.14
C PRO A 47 3.37 -9.20 -0.68
N GLN A 48 3.64 -10.29 -1.39
CA GLN A 48 4.92 -11.00 -1.27
C GLN A 48 6.00 -10.17 -1.97
N ILE A 49 6.97 -9.70 -1.20
CA ILE A 49 8.13 -8.94 -1.66
C ILE A 49 9.39 -9.83 -1.55
N PRO A 50 10.46 -9.54 -2.32
CA PRO A 50 11.73 -10.24 -2.15
C PRO A 50 12.22 -10.22 -0.70
N SER A 51 12.95 -11.26 -0.29
CA SER A 51 13.62 -11.29 1.01
C SER A 51 14.68 -10.20 1.07
N GLY A 52 14.77 -9.50 2.20
CA GLY A 52 15.70 -8.38 2.40
C GLY A 52 15.07 -7.30 3.26
N HIS A 53 15.81 -6.22 3.49
CA HIS A 53 15.28 -5.07 4.21
C HIS A 53 14.44 -4.20 3.28
N LEU A 54 13.20 -3.93 3.69
CA LEU A 54 12.34 -2.94 3.04
C LEU A 54 12.84 -1.55 3.45
N HIS A 55 13.25 -0.73 2.48
CA HIS A 55 13.70 0.64 2.74
C HIS A 55 12.52 1.60 2.86
N SER A 56 11.60 1.56 1.90
CA SER A 56 10.39 2.39 1.91
C SER A 56 9.26 1.76 1.11
N SER A 57 8.03 2.13 1.49
CA SER A 57 6.79 1.76 0.83
C SER A 57 5.96 3.02 0.57
N HIS A 58 5.33 3.07 -0.60
CA HIS A 58 4.58 4.24 -1.06
C HIS A 58 3.26 3.81 -1.66
N LEU A 59 2.21 4.58 -1.39
CA LEU A 59 0.87 4.34 -1.89
C LEU A 59 0.48 5.51 -2.79
N ILE A 60 -0.08 5.23 -3.96
CA ILE A 60 -0.33 6.23 -5.00
C ILE A 60 -1.62 5.88 -5.72
N GLU A 61 -2.49 6.87 -5.93
CA GLU A 61 -3.57 6.78 -6.90
C GLU A 61 -3.04 7.14 -8.29
N CYS A 62 -3.28 6.26 -9.26
CA CYS A 62 -2.88 6.45 -10.65
C CYS A 62 -3.93 5.85 -11.59
N ASP A 63 -4.55 6.71 -12.41
CA ASP A 63 -5.54 6.32 -13.43
C ASP A 63 -6.73 5.52 -12.84
N GLY A 64 -7.25 5.98 -11.71
CA GLY A 64 -8.35 5.33 -10.98
C GLY A 64 -7.93 4.01 -10.32
N GLN A 65 -6.63 3.78 -10.13
CA GLN A 65 -6.10 2.56 -9.50
C GLN A 65 -5.24 2.92 -8.31
N LEU A 66 -5.39 2.16 -7.22
CA LEU A 66 -4.49 2.27 -6.09
C LEU A 66 -3.29 1.35 -6.28
N LEU A 67 -2.11 1.95 -6.39
CA LEU A 67 -0.83 1.28 -6.55
C LEU A 67 0.00 1.38 -5.28
N SER A 68 0.78 0.34 -4.99
CA SER A 68 1.84 0.37 -4.00
C SER A 68 3.21 0.15 -4.65
N VAL A 69 4.20 0.92 -4.21
CA VAL A 69 5.60 0.83 -4.65
C VAL A 69 6.44 0.46 -3.44
N PHE A 70 7.16 -0.66 -3.53
CA PHE A 70 8.09 -1.13 -2.52
C PHE A 70 9.52 -1.03 -3.03
N ILE A 71 10.40 -0.47 -2.21
CA ILE A 71 11.80 -0.23 -2.53
C ILE A 71 12.65 -0.99 -1.52
N GLY A 72 13.48 -1.91 -2.01
CA GLY A 72 14.47 -2.63 -1.20
C GLY A 72 15.62 -1.73 -0.75
N GLU A 73 16.45 -2.23 0.17
CA GLU A 73 17.61 -1.52 0.69
C GLU A 73 18.53 -1.00 -0.43
N MET A 74 18.89 0.29 -0.36
CA MET A 74 19.70 0.96 -1.40
C MET A 74 19.14 0.82 -2.83
N GLY A 75 17.84 0.55 -2.99
CA GLY A 75 17.20 0.38 -4.29
C GLY A 75 17.53 -0.95 -4.99
N GLU A 76 18.00 -1.97 -4.26
CA GLU A 76 18.36 -3.28 -4.82
C GLU A 76 17.24 -3.91 -5.66
N TRP A 77 15.99 -3.60 -5.32
CA TRP A 77 14.81 -3.96 -6.11
C TRP A 77 13.71 -2.93 -5.91
N VAL A 78 12.87 -2.80 -6.95
CA VAL A 78 11.60 -2.06 -6.90
C VAL A 78 10.49 -3.02 -7.33
N ARG A 79 9.37 -3.01 -6.59
CA ARG A 79 8.17 -3.78 -6.94
C ARG A 79 6.95 -2.89 -6.89
N VAL A 80 6.11 -2.98 -7.93
CA VAL A 80 4.85 -2.26 -8.00
C VAL A 80 3.71 -3.26 -7.97
N PHE A 81 2.69 -3.00 -7.14
CA PHE A 81 1.49 -3.80 -7.05
C PHE A 81 0.26 -2.91 -7.20
N LYS A 82 -0.81 -3.47 -7.75
CA LYS A 82 -2.13 -2.86 -7.81
C LYS A 82 -3.03 -3.51 -6.75
N LEU A 83 -3.84 -2.72 -6.07
CA LEU A 83 -4.90 -3.25 -5.21
C LEU A 83 -6.09 -3.71 -6.07
N GLU A 84 -6.50 -4.96 -5.89
CA GLU A 84 -7.70 -5.53 -6.49
C GLU A 84 -8.86 -5.50 -5.48
N GLN A 85 -9.81 -4.59 -5.69
CA GLN A 85 -11.08 -4.56 -4.98
C GLN A 85 -12.14 -5.45 -5.65
N PRO A 86 -13.13 -5.95 -4.89
CA PRO A 86 -13.33 -5.78 -3.45
C PRO A 86 -12.51 -6.77 -2.60
N LYS A 87 -11.66 -7.59 -3.21
CA LYS A 87 -10.94 -8.67 -2.51
C LYS A 87 -9.85 -8.18 -1.57
N MET A 88 -9.45 -6.90 -1.67
CA MET A 88 -8.35 -6.29 -0.93
C MET A 88 -7.06 -7.10 -1.04
N LYS A 89 -6.71 -7.50 -2.28
CA LYS A 89 -5.52 -8.29 -2.60
C LYS A 89 -4.59 -7.53 -3.54
N TRP A 90 -3.30 -7.78 -3.41
CA TRP A 90 -2.28 -7.16 -4.25
C TRP A 90 -1.94 -8.02 -5.46
N ALA A 91 -1.96 -7.42 -6.65
CA ALA A 91 -1.54 -8.04 -7.91
C ALA A 91 -0.27 -7.35 -8.44
N PRO A 92 0.77 -8.11 -8.86
CA PRO A 92 2.01 -7.52 -9.37
C PRO A 92 1.79 -6.80 -10.70
N VAL A 93 2.35 -5.60 -10.83
CA VAL A 93 2.31 -4.81 -12.07
C VAL A 93 3.59 -5.04 -12.85
N LYS A 94 3.47 -5.52 -14.09
CA LYS A 94 4.62 -5.80 -14.98
C LYS A 94 5.10 -4.58 -15.77
N SER A 95 4.21 -3.61 -16.01
CA SER A 95 4.50 -2.38 -16.74
C SER A 95 3.54 -1.28 -16.29
N LEU A 96 4.04 -0.05 -16.19
CA LEU A 96 3.24 1.15 -15.93
C LEU A 96 2.59 1.71 -17.21
N GLY A 97 2.86 1.10 -18.36
CA GLY A 97 2.43 1.63 -19.66
C GLY A 97 3.08 2.99 -19.92
N ASN A 98 2.25 4.02 -20.10
CA ASN A 98 2.69 5.39 -20.39
C ASN A 98 2.79 6.27 -19.13
N HIS A 99 2.70 5.67 -17.94
CA HIS A 99 2.79 6.40 -16.67
C HIS A 99 4.21 6.41 -16.12
N THR A 100 4.55 7.50 -15.44
CA THR A 100 5.77 7.62 -14.62
C THR A 100 5.35 8.01 -13.21
N LEU A 101 5.85 7.28 -12.21
CA LEU A 101 5.58 7.54 -10.79
C LEU A 101 6.78 8.30 -10.20
N PHE A 102 6.50 9.34 -9.42
CA PHE A 102 7.49 10.08 -8.64
C PHE A 102 7.25 9.81 -7.16
N ILE A 103 8.32 9.44 -6.45
CA ILE A 103 8.31 8.94 -5.08
C ILE A 103 9.17 9.85 -4.22
#